data_AF-A0A4Y6V474-F1
#
_entry.id   AF-A0A4Y6V474-F1
#
_cell.length_a   1.000
_cell.length_b   1.000
_cell.length_c   1.000
_cell.angle_alpha   90.00
_cell.angle_beta   90.00
_cell.angle_gamma   90.00
#
_symmetry.space_group_name_H-M   'P 1'
#
loop_
_entity.id
_entity.type
_entity.pdbx_description
1 polymer ?
#
loop_
_entity_poly.entity_id
_entity_poly.type
_entity_poly.pdbx_seq_one_letter_code
_entity_poly.pdbx_strand_id
1 'polypeptide(L)'
;MNDKAYYVDTVYGDKGEIVFGEKRSDAIYHSEAYNEDGRSWTDIRAVRQPKYDQFAIEGSGVPKSVLLQGGWWFECSGINEDGRRCCKRLTAEDDPVIENEGVYCRGGCYGRHMDKQAVK
;
A
#
# COMPACT_ATOMS: atom_id res chain seq x y z
N MET A 1 -10.62 17.93 10.21
CA MET A 1 -9.47 17.15 10.71
C MET A 1 -8.20 17.78 10.17
N ASN A 2 -7.13 17.84 10.99
CA ASN A 2 -5.81 18.37 10.61
C ASN A 2 -4.80 17.22 10.62
N ASP A 3 -5.19 16.12 9.99
CA ASP A 3 -4.41 14.90 10.01
C ASP A 3 -3.14 15.07 9.18
N LYS A 4 -2.11 14.41 9.65
CA LYS A 4 -0.76 14.49 9.11
C LYS A 4 -0.37 13.11 8.64
N ALA A 5 0.19 13.03 7.44
CA ALA A 5 0.74 11.78 6.93
C ALA A 5 2.07 11.42 7.59
N TYR A 6 2.22 10.18 8.01
CA TYR A 6 3.46 9.60 8.50
C TYR A 6 3.77 8.34 7.73
N TYR A 7 5.02 8.18 7.29
CA TYR A 7 5.54 6.87 6.93
C TYR A 7 5.77 6.10 8.23
N VAL A 8 5.02 5.03 8.41
CA VAL A 8 5.17 4.13 9.56
C VAL A 8 5.78 2.83 9.06
N ASP A 9 6.76 2.32 9.79
CA ASP A 9 7.46 1.09 9.45
C ASP A 9 8.00 0.45 10.73
N THR A 10 8.30 -0.85 10.66
CA THR A 10 9.05 -1.51 11.72
C THR A 10 10.52 -1.11 11.63
N VAL A 11 11.28 -1.36 12.70
CA VAL A 11 12.75 -1.26 12.67
C VAL A 11 13.41 -2.22 11.68
N TYR A 12 12.67 -3.23 11.19
CA TYR A 12 13.14 -4.23 10.23
C TYR A 12 12.87 -3.84 8.77
N GLY A 13 12.02 -2.83 8.52
CA GLY A 13 11.76 -2.31 7.18
C GLY A 13 10.85 -3.18 6.31
N ASP A 14 9.99 -4.00 6.94
CA ASP A 14 9.16 -4.99 6.26
C ASP A 14 7.67 -4.61 6.16
N LYS A 15 7.25 -3.49 6.76
CA LYS A 15 5.85 -3.07 6.87
C LYS A 15 5.67 -1.56 6.69
N GLY A 16 6.36 -0.99 5.71
CA GLY A 16 6.21 0.42 5.36
C GLY A 16 4.78 0.72 4.91
N GLU A 17 4.15 1.74 5.49
CA GLU A 17 2.85 2.27 5.08
C GLU A 17 2.75 3.78 5.31
N ILE A 18 1.73 4.42 4.73
CA ILE A 18 1.38 5.81 5.04
C ILE A 18 0.15 5.83 5.94
N VAL A 19 0.32 6.32 7.17
CA VAL A 19 -0.75 6.46 8.16
C VAL A 19 -1.05 7.93 8.40
N PHE A 20 -2.32 8.26 8.48
CA PHE A 20 -2.80 9.60 8.84
C PHE A 20 -3.14 9.65 10.32
N GLY A 21 -2.68 10.69 11.01
CA GLY A 21 -3.04 10.94 12.40
C GLY A 21 -2.69 12.36 12.83
N GLU A 22 -3.27 12.83 13.93
CA GLU A 22 -3.03 14.21 14.41
C GLU A 22 -1.58 14.40 14.85
N LYS A 23 -0.97 13.34 15.38
CA LYS A 23 0.37 13.32 15.98
C LYS A 23 1.10 12.03 15.60
N ARG A 24 2.42 12.02 15.78
CA ARG A 24 3.25 10.84 15.50
C ARG A 24 2.80 9.58 16.25
N SER A 25 2.46 9.71 17.53
CA SER A 25 2.03 8.58 18.36
C SER A 25 0.70 7.98 17.89
N ASP A 26 -0.18 8.83 17.37
CA ASP A 26 -1.49 8.45 16.83
C ASP A 26 -1.32 7.60 15.56
N ALA A 27 -0.44 8.05 14.65
CA ALA A 27 -0.09 7.27 13.47
C ALA A 27 0.56 5.92 13.79
N ILE A 28 1.35 5.81 14.86
CA ILE A 28 1.89 4.51 15.30
C ILE A 28 0.76 3.61 15.80
N TYR A 29 -0.14 4.14 16.63
CA TYR A 29 -1.26 3.37 17.19
C TYR A 29 -2.20 2.83 16.10
N HIS A 30 -2.40 3.59 15.03
CA HIS A 30 -3.25 3.20 13.90
C HIS A 30 -2.54 2.36 12.82
N SER A 31 -1.24 2.09 12.96
CA SER A 31 -0.48 1.32 11.97
C SER A 31 -0.79 -0.19 11.99
N GLU A 32 -0.68 -0.83 10.82
CA GLU A 32 -0.68 -2.30 10.67
C GLU A 32 0.44 -2.93 11.51
N ALA A 33 1.62 -2.30 11.56
CA ALA A 33 2.75 -2.78 12.36
C ALA A 33 2.41 -2.92 13.85
N TYR A 34 1.55 -2.05 14.38
CA TYR A 34 1.05 -2.14 15.76
C TYR A 34 -0.11 -3.13 15.89
N ASN A 35 -1.08 -3.08 14.96
CA ASN A 35 -2.34 -3.82 15.08
C ASN A 35 -2.26 -5.29 14.67
N GLU A 36 -1.50 -5.63 13.62
CA GLU A 36 -1.44 -6.99 13.07
C GLU A 36 -0.29 -7.82 13.67
N ASP A 37 0.89 -7.22 13.81
CA ASP A 37 2.09 -7.95 14.25
C ASP A 37 2.30 -7.88 15.78
N GLY A 38 1.49 -7.09 16.50
CA GLY A 38 1.60 -6.89 17.94
C GLY A 38 2.98 -6.39 18.39
N ARG A 39 3.70 -5.68 17.50
CA ARG A 39 5.05 -5.18 17.79
C ARG A 39 5.00 -4.17 18.93
N SER A 40 6.05 -4.16 19.74
CA SER A 40 6.23 -3.10 20.73
C SER A 40 6.31 -1.75 20.02
N TRP A 41 5.70 -0.72 20.60
CA TRP A 41 5.78 0.65 20.10
C TRP A 41 7.23 1.15 19.93
N THR A 42 8.18 0.56 20.66
CA THR A 42 9.63 0.84 20.54
C THR A 42 10.23 0.38 19.22
N ASP A 43 9.60 -0.60 18.57
CA ASP A 43 10.06 -1.24 17.34
C ASP A 43 9.39 -0.63 16.10
N ILE A 44 8.61 0.43 16.29
CA ILE A 44 7.87 1.12 15.23
C ILE A 44 8.41 2.54 15.09
N ARG A 45 8.75 2.91 13.85
CA ARG A 45 9.22 4.24 13.48
C ARG A 45 8.16 4.93 12.65
N ALA A 46 7.81 6.14 13.04
CA ALA A 46 6.96 7.03 12.27
C ALA A 46 7.73 8.30 11.89
N VAL A 47 7.81 8.58 10.58
CA VAL A 47 8.49 9.73 9.97
C VAL A 47 7.49 10.57 9.22
N ARG A 48 7.51 11.89 9.43
CA ARG A 48 6.55 12.80 8.81
C ARG A 48 6.70 12.85 7.28
N GLN A 49 5.58 12.76 6.55
CA GLN A 49 5.54 12.84 5.08
C GLN A 49 4.57 13.93 4.58
N PRO A 50 4.92 15.23 4.64
CA PRO A 50 3.99 16.32 4.33
C PRO A 50 3.41 16.28 2.92
N LYS A 51 4.13 15.70 1.96
CA LYS A 51 3.68 15.54 0.56
C LYS A 51 2.36 14.77 0.42
N TYR A 52 1.98 13.96 1.41
CA TYR A 52 0.76 13.18 1.39
C TYR A 52 -0.40 13.77 2.20
N ASP A 53 -0.22 14.91 2.89
CA ASP A 53 -1.27 15.50 3.74
C ASP A 53 -2.57 15.80 3.00
N GLN A 54 -2.45 16.15 1.72
CA GLN A 54 -3.60 16.40 0.84
C GLN A 54 -4.52 15.18 0.66
N PHE A 55 -4.04 13.97 0.99
CA PHE A 55 -4.82 12.73 0.93
C PHE A 55 -5.39 12.31 2.28
N ALA A 56 -5.31 13.16 3.32
CA ALA A 56 -5.84 12.88 4.65
C ALA A 56 -7.38 12.95 4.73
N ILE A 57 -8.07 12.65 3.62
CA ILE A 57 -9.53 12.60 3.54
C ILE A 57 -9.98 11.30 4.20
N GLU A 58 -11.02 11.39 5.04
CA GLU A 58 -11.57 10.28 5.84
C GLU A 58 -11.60 8.95 5.06
N GLY A 59 -10.73 8.01 5.46
CA GLY A 59 -10.78 6.60 5.07
C GLY A 59 -10.29 6.24 3.66
N SER A 60 -9.79 7.18 2.84
CA SER A 60 -9.46 6.91 1.42
C SER A 60 -7.98 6.59 1.14
N GLY A 61 -7.09 6.85 2.11
CA GLY A 61 -5.66 6.54 1.96
C GLY A 61 -4.97 7.32 0.83
N VAL A 62 -3.69 7.03 0.60
CA VAL A 62 -2.96 7.58 -0.57
C VAL A 62 -3.23 6.69 -1.78
N PRO A 63 -3.68 7.23 -2.93
CA PRO A 63 -3.88 6.45 -4.14
C PRO A 63 -2.60 5.69 -4.54
N LYS A 64 -2.72 4.42 -4.94
CA LYS A 64 -1.56 3.61 -5.34
C LYS A 64 -0.77 4.20 -6.51
N SER A 65 -1.43 4.94 -7.40
CA SER A 65 -0.77 5.68 -8.49
C SER A 65 0.21 6.72 -7.94
N VAL A 66 -0.18 7.45 -6.90
CA VAL A 66 0.64 8.45 -6.22
C VAL A 66 1.76 7.79 -5.43
N LEU A 67 1.49 6.66 -4.76
CA LEU A 67 2.51 5.89 -4.05
C LEU A 67 3.58 5.36 -5.02
N LEU A 68 3.19 4.76 -6.14
CA LEU A 68 4.12 4.29 -7.18
C LEU A 68 5.04 5.41 -7.68
N GLN A 69 4.47 6.58 -8.02
CA GLN A 69 5.26 7.75 -8.40
C GLN A 69 6.19 8.25 -7.29
N GLY A 70 5.83 7.98 -6.03
CA GLY A 70 6.64 8.26 -4.85
C GLY A 70 7.76 7.25 -4.57
N GLY A 71 7.98 6.26 -5.46
CA GLY A 71 9.02 5.24 -5.33
C GLY A 71 8.58 3.97 -4.59
N TRP A 72 7.28 3.82 -4.31
CA TRP A 72 6.75 2.60 -3.73
C TRP A 72 6.64 1.49 -4.78
N TRP A 73 6.56 0.26 -4.31
CA TRP A 73 6.27 -0.90 -5.15
C TRP A 73 5.12 -1.70 -4.56
N PHE A 74 4.44 -2.45 -5.41
CA PHE A 74 3.36 -3.36 -5.01
C PHE A 74 3.51 -4.71 -5.71
N GLU A 75 3.03 -5.77 -5.10
CA GLU A 75 2.89 -7.04 -5.82
C GLU A 75 1.72 -7.00 -6.79
N CYS A 76 1.92 -7.62 -7.96
CA CYS A 76 0.84 -7.82 -8.91
C CYS A 76 -0.28 -8.64 -8.27
N SER A 77 -1.48 -8.04 -8.19
CA SER A 77 -2.69 -8.67 -7.65
C SER A 77 -3.35 -9.66 -8.63
N GLY A 78 -2.81 -9.80 -9.83
CA GLY A 78 -3.41 -10.59 -10.91
C GLY A 78 -2.96 -12.04 -10.99
N ILE A 79 -3.43 -12.71 -12.05
CA ILE A 79 -3.15 -14.11 -12.35
C ILE A 79 -2.24 -14.22 -13.59
N ASN A 80 -1.19 -15.04 -13.51
CA ASN A 80 -0.25 -15.29 -14.60
C ASN A 80 -0.82 -16.27 -15.66
N GLU A 81 -0.03 -16.58 -16.67
CA GLU A 81 -0.40 -17.52 -17.75
C GLU A 81 -0.71 -18.94 -17.26
N ASP A 82 -0.08 -19.37 -16.17
CA ASP A 82 -0.29 -20.69 -15.57
C ASP A 82 -1.50 -20.76 -14.64
N GLY A 83 -2.32 -19.69 -14.54
CA GLY A 83 -3.47 -19.64 -13.64
C GLY A 83 -3.13 -19.44 -12.16
N ARG A 84 -1.86 -19.10 -11.85
CA ARG A 84 -1.34 -18.85 -10.48
C ARG A 84 -1.25 -17.35 -10.18
N ARG A 85 -1.11 -16.97 -8.90
CA ARG A 85 -0.87 -15.57 -8.52
C ARG A 85 0.43 -15.08 -9.17
N CYS A 86 0.39 -13.90 -9.78
CA CYS A 86 1.54 -13.36 -10.49
C CYS A 86 2.67 -12.96 -9.53
N CYS A 87 2.36 -12.26 -8.44
CA CYS A 87 3.32 -11.82 -7.40
C CYS A 87 4.54 -11.04 -7.93
N LYS A 88 4.55 -10.61 -9.19
CA LYS A 88 5.62 -9.75 -9.72
C LYS A 88 5.61 -8.43 -8.94
N ARG A 89 6.77 -8.01 -8.45
CA ARG A 89 6.97 -6.65 -7.91
C ARG A 89 6.84 -5.63 -9.04
N LEU A 90 5.95 -4.67 -8.88
CA LEU A 90 5.66 -3.60 -9.82
C LEU A 90 6.03 -2.24 -9.23
N THR A 91 6.82 -1.47 -9.98
CA THR A 91 7.17 -0.08 -9.69
C THR A 91 6.51 0.85 -10.72
N ALA A 92 6.71 2.17 -10.59
CA ALA A 92 6.22 3.13 -11.58
C ALA A 92 6.80 2.87 -12.99
N GLU A 93 8.03 2.37 -13.07
CA GLU A 93 8.75 2.08 -14.32
C GLU A 93 8.17 0.88 -15.08
N ASP A 94 7.44 -0.02 -14.41
CA ASP A 94 6.74 -1.15 -15.05
C ASP A 94 5.45 -0.72 -15.77
N ASP A 95 5.04 0.55 -15.65
CA ASP A 95 3.79 1.11 -16.18
C ASP A 95 2.54 0.25 -15.84
N PRO A 96 2.30 -0.01 -14.54
CA PRO A 96 1.27 -0.95 -14.11
C PRO A 96 -0.14 -0.41 -14.34
N VAL A 97 -1.08 -1.33 -14.50
CA VAL A 97 -2.52 -1.02 -14.54
C VAL A 97 -3.06 -1.01 -13.12
N ILE A 98 -3.79 0.04 -12.74
CA ILE A 98 -4.36 0.19 -11.39
C ILE A 98 -5.88 0.18 -11.51
N GLU A 99 -6.53 -0.83 -10.94
CA GLU A 99 -7.97 -1.06 -11.06
C GLU A 99 -8.52 -1.63 -9.74
N ASN A 100 -9.63 -1.09 -9.24
CA ASN A 100 -10.24 -1.53 -7.96
C ASN A 100 -9.21 -1.67 -6.83
N GLU A 101 -8.35 -0.66 -6.66
CA GLU A 101 -7.24 -0.65 -5.69
C GLU A 101 -6.15 -1.73 -5.91
N GLY A 102 -6.27 -2.62 -6.89
CA GLY A 102 -5.24 -3.59 -7.26
C GLY A 102 -4.19 -2.98 -8.21
N VAL A 103 -2.97 -3.53 -8.18
CA VAL A 103 -1.89 -3.17 -9.11
C VAL A 103 -1.59 -4.38 -9.99
N TYR A 104 -1.59 -4.22 -11.31
CA TYR A 104 -1.54 -5.31 -12.27
C TYR A 104 -0.46 -5.12 -13.32
N CYS A 105 0.17 -6.21 -13.73
CA CYS A 105 1.06 -6.22 -14.90
C CYS A 105 0.28 -5.86 -16.16
N ARG A 106 0.89 -5.08 -17.05
CA ARG A 106 0.46 -5.00 -18.46
C ARG A 106 0.71 -6.36 -19.12
N GLY A 107 -0.35 -7.13 -19.33
CA GLY A 107 -0.27 -8.48 -19.87
C GLY A 107 -1.46 -9.37 -19.55
N GLY A 108 -2.65 -8.78 -19.42
CA GLY A 108 -3.89 -9.53 -19.15
C GLY A 108 -3.99 -10.14 -17.75
N CYS A 109 -3.10 -9.81 -16.81
CA CYS A 109 -3.15 -10.30 -15.43
C CYS A 109 -4.44 -9.87 -14.71
N TYR A 110 -4.95 -8.67 -15.02
CA TYR A 110 -6.24 -8.18 -14.53
C TYR A 110 -7.42 -8.97 -15.08
N GLY A 111 -7.50 -9.15 -16.41
CA GLY A 111 -8.59 -9.90 -17.05
C GLY A 111 -8.69 -11.34 -16.51
N ARG A 112 -7.57 -12.06 -16.47
CA ARG A 112 -7.51 -13.42 -15.88
C ARG A 112 -7.93 -13.47 -14.42
N HIS A 113 -7.63 -12.43 -13.65
CA HIS A 113 -8.06 -12.33 -12.26
C HIS A 113 -9.58 -12.21 -12.16
N MET A 114 -10.19 -11.35 -12.99
CA MET A 114 -11.65 -11.18 -13.05
C MET A 114 -12.36 -12.45 -13.53
N ASP A 115 -11.85 -13.11 -14.57
CA ASP A 115 -12.40 -14.37 -15.08
C ASP A 115 -12.41 -15.45 -13.98
N LYS A 116 -11.34 -15.54 -13.18
CA LYS A 116 -11.24 -16.49 -12.07
C LYS A 116 -12.21 -16.18 -10.93
N GLN A 117 -12.54 -14.91 -10.69
CA GLN A 117 -13.51 -14.52 -9.68
C GLN A 117 -14.95 -14.79 -10.10
N ALA A 118 -15.26 -14.69 -11.41
CA ALA A 118 -16.59 -14.94 -11.95
C ALA A 118 -17.02 -16.41 -11.98
N VAL A 119 -16.09 -17.34 -11.75
CA VAL A 119 -16.31 -18.81 -11.75
C VAL A 119 -16.63 -19.35 -10.34
N LYS A 120 -16.79 -18.48 -9.34
CA LYS A 120 -17.23 -18.83 -7.98
C LYS A 120 -18.71 -18.52 -7.77
#